data_AF-A0A7W0G178-F1
#
_entry.id   AF-A0A7W0G178-F1
#
_cell.length_a   1.000
_cell.length_b   1.000
_cell.length_c   1.000
_cell.angle_alpha   90.00
_cell.angle_beta   90.00
_cell.angle_gamma   90.00
#
_symmetry.space_group_name_H-M   'P 1'
#
loop_
_entity.id
_entity.type
_entity.pdbx_description
1 polymer ?
#
loop_
_entity_poly.entity_id
_entity_poly.type
_entity_poly.pdbx_seq_one_letter_code
_entity_poly.pdbx_strand_id
1 'polypeptide(L)' 'MDADELREKRKALEMTQAHLARALGVNIMTVSRWERGLRSIPPHLSLALEAIDAKQKKKVGKRARQK' A
#
# COMPACT_ATOMS: atom_id res chain seq x y z
N MET A 1 -4.31 -11.72 5.76
CA MET A 1 -4.60 -10.56 4.90
C MET A 1 -5.75 -10.92 3.99
N ASP A 2 -6.92 -10.41 4.34
CA ASP A 2 -8.09 -10.41 3.47
C ASP A 2 -8.24 -9.06 2.73
N ALA A 3 -9.32 -8.94 1.96
CA ALA A 3 -9.60 -7.77 1.14
C ALA A 3 -9.84 -6.49 1.96
N ASP A 4 -10.49 -6.62 3.12
CA ASP A 4 -10.80 -5.49 4.00
C ASP A 4 -9.54 -5.03 4.74
N GLU A 5 -8.73 -5.97 5.25
CA GLU A 5 -7.43 -5.69 5.86
C GLU A 5 -6.49 -4.94 4.89
N LEU A 6 -6.47 -5.33 3.60
CA LEU A 6 -5.70 -4.63 2.57
C LEU A 6 -6.20 -3.19 2.36
N ARG A 7 -7.52 -3.03 2.25
CA ARG A 7 -8.16 -1.72 2.02
C ARG A 7 -7.90 -0.76 3.18
N GLU A 8 -8.01 -1.24 4.41
CA GLU A 8 -7.77 -0.43 5.61
C GLU A 8 -6.30 -0.05 5.74
N LYS A 9 -5.36 -0.97 5.52
CA LYS A 9 -3.93 -0.64 5.49
C LYS A 9 -3.60 0.41 4.42
N ARG A 10 -4.18 0.30 3.22
CA ARG A 10 -3.98 1.29 2.16
C ARG A 10 -4.47 2.69 2.59
N LYS A 11 -5.67 2.76 3.18
CA LYS A 11 -6.25 4.03 3.64
C LYS A 11 -5.44 4.63 4.79
N ALA A 12 -4.95 3.82 5.72
CA ALA A 12 -4.08 4.26 6.80
C ALA A 12 -2.77 4.90 6.30
N LEU A 13 -2.30 4.47 5.12
CA LEU A 13 -1.15 5.07 4.41
C LEU A 13 -1.53 6.26 3.50
N GLU A 14 -2.79 6.70 3.54
CA GLU A 14 -3.36 7.78 2.72
C GLU A 14 -3.18 7.55 1.21
N MET A 15 -3.12 6.29 0.78
CA MET A 15 -2.88 5.93 -0.61
C MET A 15 -4.20 5.70 -1.35
N THR A 16 -4.28 6.09 -2.62
CA THR A 16 -5.34 5.59 -3.52
C THR A 16 -4.99 4.20 -4.05
N GLN A 17 -5.93 3.48 -4.65
CA GLN A 17 -5.61 2.21 -5.35
C GLN A 17 -4.54 2.42 -6.42
N ALA A 18 -4.57 3.56 -7.12
CA ALA A 18 -3.56 3.93 -8.12
C ALA A 18 -2.17 4.16 -7.50
N HIS A 19 -2.10 4.82 -6.34
CA HIS A 19 -0.85 5.00 -5.62
C HIS A 19 -0.25 3.66 -5.19
N LEU A 20 -1.08 2.77 -4.64
CA LEU A 20 -0.63 1.45 -4.21
C LEU A 20 -0.13 0.62 -5.41
N ALA A 21 -0.90 0.61 -6.50
CA ALA A 21 -0.52 -0.07 -7.73
C ALA A 21 0.84 0.40 -8.27
N ARG A 22 1.05 1.73 -8.30
CA ARG A 22 2.33 2.33 -8.71
C ARG A 22 3.47 1.94 -7.77
N ALA A 23 3.25 1.94 -6.46
CA ALA A 23 4.27 1.56 -5.48
C ALA A 23 4.70 0.09 -5.60
N LEU A 24 3.76 -0.78 -5.98
CA LEU A 24 3.99 -2.22 -6.15
C LEU A 24 4.41 -2.62 -7.58
N GLY A 25 4.37 -1.69 -8.53
CA GLY A 25 4.66 -1.98 -9.95
C GLY A 25 3.61 -2.88 -10.63
N VAL A 26 2.36 -2.83 -10.17
CA VAL A 26 1.24 -3.64 -10.72
C VAL A 26 0.20 -2.75 -11.38
N ASN A 27 -0.67 -3.35 -12.20
CA ASN A 27 -1.82 -2.65 -12.76
C ASN A 27 -2.85 -2.33 -11.66
N ILE A 28 -3.49 -1.16 -11.71
CA ILE A 28 -4.54 -0.72 -10.76
C ILE A 28 -5.70 -1.72 -10.65
N MET A 29 -6.06 -2.40 -11.74
CA MET A 29 -7.09 -3.44 -11.73
C MET A 29 -6.70 -4.66 -10.87
N THR A 30 -5.40 -4.91 -10.70
CA THR A 30 -4.91 -5.96 -9.79
C THR A 30 -5.26 -5.63 -8.35
N VAL A 31 -5.00 -4.38 -7.93
CA VAL A 31 -5.35 -3.89 -6.59
C VAL A 31 -6.86 -3.89 -6.39
N SER A 32 -7.62 -3.45 -7.40
CA SER A 32 -9.09 -3.47 -7.35
C SER A 32 -9.64 -4.90 -7.16
N ARG A 33 -9.07 -5.90 -7.85
CA ARG A 33 -9.49 -7.30 -7.71
C ARG A 33 -9.13 -7.87 -6.34
N TRP A 34 -8.00 -7.51 -5.76
CA TRP A 34 -7.63 -7.88 -4.39
C TRP A 34 -8.59 -7.30 -3.37
N GLU A 35 -8.87 -5.99 -3.43
CA GLU A 35 -9.79 -5.30 -2.49
C GLU A 35 -11.26 -5.73 -2.65
N ARG A 36 -11.62 -6.40 -3.76
CA ARG A 36 -12.96 -6.95 -3.98
C ARG A 36 -13.05 -8.45 -3.71
N GLY A 37 -11.96 -9.10 -3.27
CA GLY A 37 -11.90 -10.55 -3.10
C GLY A 37 -12.00 -11.36 -4.40
N LEU A 38 -11.93 -10.71 -5.57
CA LEU A 38 -11.99 -11.37 -6.88
C LEU A 38 -10.67 -12.05 -7.26
N ARG A 39 -9.60 -11.76 -6.52
CA ARG A 39 -8.30 -12.40 -6.67
C ARG A 39 -7.66 -12.60 -5.31
N SER A 40 -7.03 -13.75 -5.12
CA SER A 40 -6.24 -14.03 -3.92
C SER A 40 -5.11 -13.01 -3.74
N ILE A 41 -4.95 -12.56 -2.51
CA ILE A 41 -3.91 -11.61 -2.10
C ILE A 41 -2.60 -12.38 -1.93
N PRO A 42 -1.49 -11.96 -2.57
CA PRO A 42 -0.21 -12.60 -2.37
C PRO A 42 0.22 -12.52 -0.90
N PRO A 43 0.74 -13.61 -0.30
CA PRO A 43 1.08 -13.63 1.13
C PRO A 43 2.17 -12.64 1.52
N HIS A 44 3.05 -12.27 0.57
CA HIS A 44 4.12 -11.30 0.78
C HIS A 44 3.67 -9.83 0.67
N LEU A 45 2.39 -9.56 0.37
CA LEU A 45 1.89 -8.20 0.23
C LEU A 45 1.93 -7.43 1.56
N SER A 46 1.78 -8.12 2.69
CA SER A 46 1.93 -7.53 4.03
C SER A 46 3.29 -6.88 4.22
N LEU A 47 4.37 -7.60 3.88
CA LEU A 47 5.75 -7.12 3.95
C LEU A 47 5.97 -5.91 3.03
N ALA A 48 5.39 -5.94 1.83
CA ALA A 48 5.49 -4.81 0.90
C ALA A 48 4.82 -3.53 1.46
N LEU A 49 3.65 -3.66 2.10
CA LEU A 49 2.96 -2.55 2.74
C LEU A 49 3.75 -1.97 3.91
N GLU A 50 4.34 -2.82 4.75
CA GLU A 50 5.21 -2.40 5.86
C GLU A 50 6.46 -1.65 5.35
N ALA A 51 7.05 -2.12 4.26
CA ALA A 51 8.17 -1.43 3.63
C ALA A 51 7.76 -0.05 3.06
N ILE A 52 6.54 0.09 2.53
CA ILE A 52 6.00 1.37 2.05
C ILE A 52 5.78 2.34 3.22
N ASP A 53 5.18 1.88 4.32
CA ASP A 53 4.99 2.67 5.55
C ASP A 53 6.32 3.20 6.09
N ALA A 54 7.31 2.31 6.23
CA ALA A 54 8.64 2.68 6.70
C ALA A 54 9.31 3.74 5.80
N LYS A 55 9.11 3.65 4.47
CA LYS A 55 9.62 4.64 3.51
C LYS A 55 8.90 5.99 3.63
N GLN A 56 7.59 6.02 3.88
CA GLN A 56 6.84 7.27 4.11
C GLN A 56 7.32 7.97 5.40
N LYS A 57 7.45 7.24 6.52
CA LYS A 57 7.96 7.78 7.80
C LYS A 57 9.34 8.43 7.66
N LYS A 58 10.26 7.80 6.91
CA LYS A 58 11.59 8.37 6.62
C LYS A 58 11.52 9.66 5.79
N LYS A 59 10.59 9.77 4.83
CA LYS A 59 10.40 11.02 4.05
C LYS A 59 9.87 12.17 4.91
N VAL A 60 8.93 11.90 5.82
CA VAL A 60 8.39 12.92 6.74
C VAL A 60 9.49 13.44 7.66
N GLY A 61 10.29 12.56 8.28
CA GLY A 61 11.40 12.97 9.15
C GLY A 61 12.51 13.73 8.43
N LYS A 62 12.79 13.42 7.15
CA LYS A 62 13.77 14.19 6.35
C LYS A 62 13.28 15.59 6.00
N ARG A 63 11.98 15.76 5.71
CA ARG A 63 11.37 17.08 5.44
C ARG A 63 11.36 17.99 6.68
N ALA A 64 11.17 17.43 7.88
CA ALA A 64 11.19 18.19 9.12
C ALA A 64 12.58 18.70 9.52
N ARG A 65 13.67 18.05 9.08
CA ARG A 65 15.06 18.42 9.40
C ARG A 65 15.71 19.42 8.43
N GLN A 66 15.06 19.75 7.32
CA GLN A 66 15.57 20.70 6.31
C GLN A 66 14.96 22.11 6.43
N LYS A 67 14.13 22.34 7.46
CA LYS A 67 13.65 23.65 7.88
C LYS A 67 14.34 24.05 9.17
#